data_AF-A0AAW6YFI1-F1
#
_entry.id   AF-A0AAW6YFI1-F1
#
_cell.length_a   1.000
_cell.length_b   1.000
_cell.length_c   1.000
_cell.angle_alpha   90.00
_cell.angle_beta   90.00
_cell.angle_gamma   90.00
#
_symmetry.space_group_name_H-M   'P 1'
#
loop_
_entity.id
_entity.type
_entity.pdbx_description
1 polymer ?
#
loop_
_entity_poly.entity_id
_entity_poly.type
_entity_poly.pdbx_seq_one_letter_code
_entity_poly.pdbx_strand_id
1 'polypeptide(L)'
;MTEFNDDKPKTQKEKSFKEQILAELEEARRLRKQQDLELQQKEREAEEFARKTAELMAEYEAEERKERQEAEIHEEKHRLEEKAQTAIAENQIETTIDDKEINDVLKTINQTFNPNSSVSEGSAENEQESYLVRATDGVGFAGIPDIPEEITSDDSQVADSNIQADENVQAAESITDSSAETNIDLEKNVGTKRKRKRQKTDSLARRIALFLITAIIIALLATGFFVYRYVDSAVGALDSTSTEYVTVEIPEGSGNKYIGQILEKSGVIKSATVFNYYTKFKNYSNFQSGYYNLQASMDLEEICKLLKQGGTAEPEEPSLGKILVPEGYTIKQISEAVTKNTADDDSSTSFTADDFLSVVQDGSFISKMVEKYPKLLANLPSADEATYQLEGYLFPATYSYYEDTTMEDLVEQMISTMDSYMSSYYDTISEKGMTVNEVLTLASLVEKEGSTDDDRRNIASVFYNRLNANMALQSNIAILYAMGKLGEETTLSADASIDTSIDSPYNVYTNTGLMPGPVDSPSLSAIEATINPASTDYYYFVADVNTGAVYYSETYEEHEANVEKYVNSQLDE
;
A
#
# COMPACT_ATOMS: atom_id res chain seq x y z
N MET A 1 81.70 -40.03 46.28
CA MET A 1 81.96 -40.78 45.05
C MET A 1 80.98 -41.93 45.01
N THR A 2 80.19 -42.18 43.97
CA THR A 2 79.83 -41.46 42.72
C THR A 2 78.59 -42.21 42.19
N GLU A 3 77.65 -41.65 41.42
CA GLU A 3 77.48 -40.34 40.81
C GLU A 3 75.96 -40.10 40.60
N PHE A 4 75.53 -38.85 40.43
CA PHE A 4 74.18 -38.54 39.91
C PHE A 4 74.18 -38.76 38.39
N ASN A 5 73.07 -39.19 37.79
CA ASN A 5 72.88 -39.08 36.35
C ASN A 5 71.42 -38.73 36.02
N ASP A 6 71.22 -37.84 35.06
CA ASP A 6 69.96 -37.13 34.77
C ASP A 6 69.35 -37.65 33.46
N ASP A 7 68.19 -38.31 33.52
CA ASP A 7 67.62 -39.05 32.39
C ASP A 7 66.66 -38.15 31.58
N LYS A 8 67.19 -37.56 30.49
CA LYS A 8 66.42 -36.74 29.55
C LYS A 8 66.39 -37.36 28.15
N PRO A 9 65.22 -37.46 27.50
CA PRO A 9 65.09 -38.04 26.16
C PRO A 9 65.76 -37.15 25.10
N LYS A 10 66.36 -37.79 24.08
CA LYS A 10 67.14 -37.11 23.05
C LYS A 10 66.29 -36.67 21.85
N THR A 11 66.28 -35.37 21.62
CA THR A 11 66.24 -34.69 20.30
C THR A 11 65.23 -35.20 19.26
N GLN A 12 64.16 -34.42 19.04
CA GLN A 12 63.58 -34.32 17.70
C GLN A 12 64.66 -33.89 16.69
N LYS A 13 64.50 -34.31 15.44
CA LYS A 13 65.41 -33.97 14.34
C LYS A 13 64.80 -32.80 13.57
N GLU A 14 65.35 -31.60 13.73
CA GLU A 14 64.91 -30.42 13.01
C GLU A 14 65.01 -30.65 11.49
N LYS A 15 63.94 -30.29 10.76
CA LYS A 15 63.94 -30.29 9.29
C LYS A 15 64.87 -29.18 8.78
N SER A 16 65.48 -29.39 7.63
CA SER A 16 66.26 -28.34 6.97
C SER A 16 65.36 -27.16 6.60
N PHE A 17 65.89 -25.94 6.66
CA PHE A 17 65.21 -24.72 6.19
C PHE A 17 64.63 -24.86 4.77
N LYS A 18 65.32 -25.60 3.89
CA LYS A 18 64.85 -25.91 2.53
C LYS A 18 63.62 -26.84 2.53
N GLU A 19 63.49 -27.75 3.49
CA GLU A 19 62.35 -28.66 3.62
C GLU A 19 61.14 -27.97 4.27
N GLN A 20 61.37 -26.99 5.15
CA GLN A 20 60.32 -26.12 5.71
C GLN A 20 59.66 -25.29 4.60
N ILE A 21 60.46 -24.53 3.82
CA ILE A 21 59.98 -23.74 2.68
C ILE A 21 59.25 -24.61 1.64
N LEU A 22 59.70 -25.85 1.41
CA LEU A 22 59.03 -26.75 0.46
C LEU A 22 57.65 -27.21 0.96
N ALA A 23 57.54 -27.50 2.25
CA ALA A 23 56.27 -27.89 2.87
C ALA A 23 55.26 -26.73 2.88
N GLU A 24 55.71 -25.53 3.24
CA GLU A 24 54.91 -24.30 3.24
C GLU A 24 54.40 -23.96 1.81
N LEU A 25 55.23 -24.16 0.78
CA LEU A 25 54.83 -24.02 -0.62
C LEU A 25 53.85 -25.11 -1.11
N GLU A 26 53.91 -26.33 -0.57
CA GLU A 26 52.90 -27.36 -0.84
C GLU A 26 51.57 -27.06 -0.13
N GLU A 27 51.62 -26.57 1.11
CA GLU A 27 50.45 -26.20 1.91
C GLU A 27 49.72 -25.01 1.30
N ALA A 28 50.43 -23.93 0.94
CA ALA A 28 49.86 -22.79 0.22
C ALA A 28 49.24 -23.17 -1.14
N ARG A 29 49.77 -24.20 -1.82
CA ARG A 29 49.18 -24.74 -3.05
C ARG A 29 47.92 -25.56 -2.80
N ARG A 30 47.85 -26.30 -1.69
CA ARG A 30 46.62 -27.02 -1.28
C ARG A 30 45.52 -26.03 -0.90
N LEU A 31 45.85 -25.00 -0.12
CA LEU A 31 44.90 -23.98 0.32
C LEU A 31 44.27 -23.25 -0.87
N ARG A 32 45.09 -22.78 -1.83
CA ARG A 32 44.58 -22.16 -3.07
C ARG A 32 43.67 -23.11 -3.85
N LYS A 33 44.09 -24.35 -4.07
CA LYS A 33 43.26 -25.33 -4.79
C LYS A 33 41.93 -25.62 -4.08
N GLN A 34 41.89 -25.53 -2.75
CA GLN A 34 40.66 -25.66 -1.97
C GLN A 34 39.75 -24.43 -2.13
N GLN A 35 40.33 -23.21 -2.12
CA GLN A 35 39.59 -21.97 -2.42
C GLN A 35 39.05 -21.94 -3.86
N ASP A 36 39.85 -22.38 -4.85
CA ASP A 36 39.42 -22.51 -6.25
C ASP A 36 38.22 -23.47 -6.39
N LEU A 37 38.22 -24.58 -5.63
CA LEU A 37 37.12 -25.56 -5.60
C LEU A 37 35.87 -25.04 -4.90
N GLU A 38 36.02 -24.28 -3.82
CA GLU A 38 34.91 -23.65 -3.10
C GLU A 38 34.24 -22.56 -3.94
N LEU A 39 35.04 -21.75 -4.65
CA LEU A 39 34.54 -20.77 -5.61
C LEU A 39 33.75 -21.44 -6.74
N GLN A 40 34.32 -22.50 -7.35
CA GLN A 40 33.63 -23.30 -8.37
C GLN A 40 32.41 -24.07 -7.84
N GLN A 41 32.20 -24.17 -6.53
CA GLN A 41 30.97 -24.70 -5.96
C GLN A 41 29.92 -23.58 -5.82
N LYS A 42 30.31 -22.44 -5.22
CA LYS A 42 29.45 -21.25 -5.07
C LYS A 42 28.95 -20.69 -6.40
N GLU A 43 29.79 -20.71 -7.45
CA GLU A 43 29.39 -20.35 -8.82
C GLU A 43 28.27 -21.26 -9.35
N ARG A 44 28.36 -22.58 -9.15
CA ARG A 44 27.32 -23.54 -9.58
C ARG A 44 26.05 -23.48 -8.73
N GLU A 45 26.17 -23.20 -7.44
CA GLU A 45 25.02 -22.97 -6.55
C GLU A 45 24.26 -21.69 -6.97
N ALA A 46 24.98 -20.64 -7.36
CA ALA A 46 24.40 -19.41 -7.92
C ALA A 46 23.76 -19.63 -9.30
N GLU A 47 24.40 -20.41 -10.20
CA GLU A 47 23.82 -20.79 -11.50
C GLU A 47 22.53 -21.62 -11.33
N GLU A 48 22.50 -22.58 -10.40
CA GLU A 48 21.30 -23.39 -10.16
C GLU A 48 20.18 -22.56 -9.52
N PHE A 49 20.50 -21.65 -8.59
CA PHE A 49 19.55 -20.71 -8.03
C PHE A 49 18.96 -19.80 -9.12
N ALA A 50 19.80 -19.15 -9.93
CA ALA A 50 19.36 -18.29 -11.02
C ALA A 50 18.49 -19.04 -12.04
N ARG A 51 18.80 -20.32 -12.33
CA ARG A 51 17.95 -21.15 -13.19
C ARG A 51 16.58 -21.40 -12.56
N LYS A 52 16.52 -21.76 -11.27
CA LYS A 52 15.25 -21.97 -10.54
C LYS A 52 14.40 -20.70 -10.49
N THR A 53 15.01 -19.53 -10.28
CA THR A 53 14.29 -18.24 -10.31
C THR A 53 13.72 -17.95 -11.69
N ALA A 54 14.47 -18.20 -12.77
CA ALA A 54 14.00 -18.04 -14.14
C ALA A 54 12.90 -19.05 -14.52
N GLU A 55 13.01 -20.29 -14.04
CA GLU A 55 12.02 -21.37 -14.21
C GLU A 55 10.69 -21.00 -13.52
N LEU A 56 10.75 -20.47 -12.28
CA LEU A 56 9.58 -19.97 -11.54
C LEU A 56 8.93 -18.72 -12.16
N MET A 57 9.71 -17.74 -12.65
CA MET A 57 9.14 -16.57 -13.32
C MET A 57 8.49 -16.94 -14.67
N ALA A 58 9.04 -17.92 -15.40
CA ALA A 58 8.43 -18.40 -16.64
C ALA A 58 7.11 -19.15 -16.38
N GLU A 59 6.98 -19.85 -15.25
CA GLU A 59 5.73 -20.47 -14.80
C GLU A 59 4.68 -19.39 -14.44
N TYR A 60 5.07 -18.36 -13.67
CA TYR A 60 4.19 -17.23 -13.33
C TYR A 60 3.73 -16.44 -14.57
N GLU A 61 4.62 -16.11 -15.52
CA GLU A 61 4.21 -15.47 -16.78
C GLU A 61 3.30 -16.37 -17.65
N ALA A 62 3.35 -17.70 -17.50
CA ALA A 62 2.46 -18.61 -18.22
C ALA A 62 1.07 -18.68 -17.59
N GLU A 63 1.00 -18.60 -16.26
CA GLU A 63 -0.26 -18.51 -15.51
C GLU A 63 -0.97 -17.17 -15.78
N GLU A 64 -0.25 -16.04 -15.70
CA GLU A 64 -0.82 -14.71 -16.05
C GLU A 64 -1.33 -14.66 -17.51
N ARG A 65 -0.62 -15.30 -18.44
CA ARG A 65 -1.07 -15.43 -19.85
C ARG A 65 -2.36 -16.25 -19.98
N LYS A 66 -2.53 -17.29 -19.15
CA LYS A 66 -3.73 -18.13 -19.12
C LYS A 66 -4.92 -17.37 -18.51
N GLU A 67 -4.72 -16.65 -17.41
CA GLU A 67 -5.74 -15.79 -16.79
C GLU A 67 -6.24 -14.71 -17.77
N ARG A 68 -5.33 -14.01 -18.45
CA ARG A 68 -5.68 -13.03 -19.49
C ARG A 68 -6.48 -13.66 -20.63
N GLN A 69 -6.12 -14.87 -21.07
CA GLN A 69 -6.85 -15.58 -22.12
C GLN A 69 -8.25 -16.04 -21.66
N GLU A 70 -8.39 -16.46 -20.40
CA GLU A 70 -9.69 -16.80 -19.80
C GLU A 70 -10.57 -15.54 -19.63
N ALA A 71 -9.98 -14.38 -19.31
CA ALA A 71 -10.67 -13.10 -19.29
C ALA A 71 -11.14 -12.63 -20.68
N GLU A 72 -10.31 -12.74 -21.72
CA GLU A 72 -10.72 -12.45 -23.12
C GLU A 72 -11.88 -13.34 -23.58
N ILE A 73 -11.87 -14.62 -23.22
CA ILE A 73 -12.97 -15.56 -23.50
C ILE A 73 -14.24 -15.17 -22.72
N HIS A 74 -14.11 -14.71 -21.47
CA HIS A 74 -15.23 -14.24 -20.67
C HIS A 74 -15.86 -12.95 -21.25
N GLU A 75 -15.05 -11.98 -21.67
CA GLU A 75 -15.51 -10.76 -22.32
C GLU A 75 -16.22 -11.07 -23.66
N GLU A 76 -15.64 -11.91 -24.53
CA GLU A 76 -16.29 -12.28 -25.78
C GLU A 76 -17.61 -13.04 -25.54
N LYS A 77 -17.66 -13.95 -24.56
CA LYS A 77 -18.90 -14.62 -24.16
C LYS A 77 -19.96 -13.60 -23.75
N HIS A 78 -19.65 -12.67 -22.84
CA HIS A 78 -20.59 -11.66 -22.35
C HIS A 78 -21.08 -10.74 -23.49
N ARG A 79 -20.17 -10.37 -24.40
CA ARG A 79 -20.47 -9.61 -25.63
C ARG A 79 -21.36 -10.37 -26.62
N LEU A 80 -21.27 -11.70 -26.67
CA LEU A 80 -22.15 -12.55 -27.48
C LEU A 80 -23.52 -12.72 -26.83
N GLU A 81 -23.59 -12.83 -25.50
CA GLU A 81 -24.84 -12.88 -24.75
C GLU A 81 -25.61 -11.55 -24.83
N GLU A 82 -24.94 -10.41 -24.70
CA GLU A 82 -25.54 -9.08 -24.92
C GLU A 82 -26.07 -8.93 -26.36
N LYS A 83 -25.30 -9.36 -27.36
CA LYS A 83 -25.76 -9.37 -28.76
C LYS A 83 -26.96 -10.30 -28.98
N ALA A 84 -27.00 -11.46 -28.33
CA ALA A 84 -28.13 -12.38 -28.40
C ALA A 84 -29.39 -11.76 -27.77
N GLN A 85 -29.28 -11.17 -26.57
CA GLN A 85 -30.38 -10.45 -25.92
C GLN A 85 -30.86 -9.25 -26.75
N THR A 86 -29.93 -8.49 -27.35
CA THR A 86 -30.26 -7.37 -28.26
C THR A 86 -31.01 -7.86 -29.50
N ALA A 87 -30.53 -8.93 -30.15
CA ALA A 87 -31.21 -9.52 -31.31
C ALA A 87 -32.58 -10.13 -30.97
N ILE A 88 -32.76 -10.66 -29.75
CA ILE A 88 -34.06 -11.12 -29.23
C ILE A 88 -35.00 -9.94 -29.02
N ALA A 89 -34.51 -8.79 -28.51
CA ALA A 89 -35.30 -7.58 -28.33
C ALA A 89 -35.69 -6.92 -29.67
N GLU A 90 -34.76 -6.84 -30.64
CA GLU A 90 -35.01 -6.25 -31.97
C GLU A 90 -35.99 -7.07 -32.81
N ASN A 91 -36.08 -8.39 -32.61
CA ASN A 91 -37.05 -9.26 -33.30
C ASN A 91 -38.45 -9.31 -32.65
N GLN A 92 -38.78 -8.47 -31.65
CA GLN A 92 -40.12 -8.43 -31.04
C GLN A 92 -41.19 -7.72 -31.90
N ILE A 93 -41.27 -8.07 -33.19
CA ILE A 93 -42.45 -7.84 -34.03
C ILE A 93 -42.85 -9.19 -34.66
N GLU A 94 -43.77 -9.86 -33.96
CA GLU A 94 -44.45 -11.12 -34.36
C GLU A 94 -43.56 -12.31 -34.78
N THR A 95 -43.29 -13.21 -33.83
CA THR A 95 -43.59 -14.64 -34.06
C THR A 95 -43.72 -15.41 -32.74
N THR A 96 -44.56 -16.45 -32.74
CA THR A 96 -44.53 -17.51 -31.71
C THR A 96 -43.37 -18.46 -32.02
N ILE A 97 -42.27 -18.33 -31.29
CA ILE A 97 -41.14 -19.28 -31.39
C ILE A 97 -41.50 -20.53 -30.57
N ASP A 98 -41.18 -21.71 -31.11
CA ASP A 98 -41.35 -22.99 -30.40
C ASP A 98 -40.22 -23.13 -29.36
N ASP A 99 -40.56 -23.39 -28.10
CA ASP A 99 -39.60 -23.53 -26.98
C ASP A 99 -38.46 -24.52 -27.30
N LYS A 100 -38.71 -25.45 -28.23
CA LYS A 100 -37.73 -26.41 -28.72
C LYS A 100 -36.52 -25.78 -29.42
N GLU A 101 -36.69 -24.73 -30.22
CA GLU A 101 -35.56 -24.11 -30.94
C GLU A 101 -34.60 -23.38 -29.99
N ILE A 102 -35.15 -22.72 -28.95
CA ILE A 102 -34.35 -22.06 -27.91
C ILE A 102 -33.50 -23.08 -27.15
N ASN A 103 -34.06 -24.25 -26.83
CA ASN A 103 -33.34 -25.31 -26.14
C ASN A 103 -32.23 -25.94 -27.01
N ASP A 104 -32.45 -26.17 -28.30
CA ASP A 104 -31.40 -26.68 -29.20
C ASP A 104 -30.27 -25.66 -29.43
N VAL A 105 -30.57 -24.35 -29.44
CA VAL A 105 -29.54 -23.28 -29.48
C VAL A 105 -28.71 -23.25 -28.19
N LEU A 106 -29.35 -23.22 -27.01
CA LEU A 106 -28.66 -23.24 -25.71
C LEU A 106 -27.80 -24.51 -25.53
N LYS A 107 -28.28 -25.65 -26.02
CA LYS A 107 -27.53 -26.91 -26.05
C LYS A 107 -26.31 -26.84 -26.98
N THR A 108 -26.45 -26.23 -28.15
CA THR A 108 -25.34 -26.01 -29.09
C THR A 108 -24.27 -25.08 -28.49
N ILE A 109 -24.68 -24.02 -27.79
CA ILE A 109 -23.76 -23.13 -27.07
C ILE A 109 -23.00 -23.91 -25.98
N ASN A 110 -23.69 -24.65 -25.10
CA ASN A 110 -23.04 -25.46 -24.07
C ASN A 110 -22.09 -26.53 -24.64
N GLN A 111 -22.43 -27.18 -25.76
CA GLN A 111 -21.54 -28.14 -26.42
C GLN A 111 -20.34 -27.48 -27.11
N THR A 112 -20.44 -26.20 -27.51
CA THR A 112 -19.34 -25.44 -28.11
C THR A 112 -18.32 -25.01 -27.06
N PHE A 113 -18.79 -24.53 -25.90
CA PHE A 113 -17.92 -24.04 -24.81
C PHE A 113 -17.53 -25.11 -23.79
N ASN A 114 -18.22 -26.26 -23.73
CA ASN A 114 -17.91 -27.34 -22.79
C ASN A 114 -18.12 -28.76 -23.39
N PRO A 115 -17.29 -29.15 -24.38
CA PRO A 115 -17.55 -30.28 -25.28
C PRO A 115 -17.55 -31.68 -24.65
N ASN A 116 -17.03 -31.83 -23.42
CA ASN A 116 -17.00 -33.13 -22.71
C ASN A 116 -18.20 -33.35 -21.77
N SER A 117 -19.19 -32.45 -21.74
CA SER A 117 -20.36 -32.55 -20.85
C SER A 117 -21.46 -33.49 -21.40
N SER A 118 -21.45 -34.76 -20.96
CA SER A 118 -22.49 -35.75 -21.31
C SER A 118 -23.72 -35.62 -20.40
N VAL A 119 -24.80 -35.01 -20.89
CA VAL A 119 -26.05 -34.83 -20.14
C VAL A 119 -26.88 -36.12 -20.11
N SER A 120 -27.32 -36.52 -18.91
CA SER A 120 -28.41 -37.49 -18.70
C SER A 120 -29.61 -36.78 -18.05
N GLU A 121 -30.81 -36.99 -18.59
CA GLU A 121 -32.05 -36.41 -18.05
C GLU A 121 -32.40 -37.01 -16.68
N GLY A 122 -32.56 -36.15 -15.67
CA GLY A 122 -32.93 -36.52 -14.30
C GLY A 122 -33.50 -35.32 -13.55
N SER A 123 -34.54 -35.55 -12.74
CA SER A 123 -35.37 -34.49 -12.16
C SER A 123 -35.19 -34.31 -10.66
N ALA A 124 -35.43 -33.07 -10.20
CA ALA A 124 -35.92 -32.64 -8.88
C ALA A 124 -34.95 -31.83 -7.98
N GLU A 125 -35.46 -30.66 -7.58
CA GLU A 125 -35.44 -30.02 -6.25
C GLU A 125 -34.12 -29.64 -5.53
N ASN A 126 -34.24 -28.58 -4.73
CA ASN A 126 -33.27 -27.92 -3.84
C ASN A 126 -32.14 -28.78 -3.23
N GLU A 127 -30.94 -28.18 -3.10
CA GLU A 127 -30.44 -27.69 -1.78
C GLU A 127 -29.24 -26.74 -1.94
N GLN A 128 -28.61 -26.33 -0.82
CA GLN A 128 -27.63 -25.25 -0.72
C GLN A 128 -26.15 -25.75 -0.72
N GLU A 129 -25.23 -24.76 -0.70
CA GLU A 129 -23.85 -24.82 -0.15
C GLU A 129 -22.73 -25.58 -0.89
N SER A 130 -21.58 -24.89 -0.97
CA SER A 130 -20.19 -25.43 -0.90
C SER A 130 -19.69 -26.29 -2.09
N TYR A 131 -18.38 -26.46 -2.35
CA TYR A 131 -17.19 -26.41 -1.48
C TYR A 131 -15.90 -25.96 -2.21
N LEU A 132 -14.85 -25.76 -1.41
CA LEU A 132 -13.45 -25.64 -1.80
C LEU A 132 -12.90 -26.85 -2.62
N VAL A 133 -11.97 -26.54 -3.53
CA VAL A 133 -10.66 -27.20 -3.74
C VAL A 133 -10.55 -28.74 -3.56
N ARG A 134 -10.23 -29.47 -4.64
CA ARG A 134 -8.86 -30.02 -4.87
C ARG A 134 -8.64 -30.58 -6.29
N ALA A 135 -7.38 -30.56 -6.74
CA ALA A 135 -6.93 -31.07 -8.04
C ALA A 135 -6.84 -32.61 -8.11
N THR A 136 -6.80 -33.17 -9.33
CA THR A 136 -5.64 -33.96 -9.83
C THR A 136 -5.77 -34.37 -11.32
N ASP A 137 -4.62 -34.54 -11.95
CA ASP A 137 -4.26 -35.42 -13.09
C ASP A 137 -5.08 -35.46 -14.39
N GLY A 138 -4.45 -35.00 -15.49
CA GLY A 138 -3.93 -36.00 -16.44
C GLY A 138 -4.10 -35.81 -17.97
N VAL A 139 -2.96 -35.67 -18.66
CA VAL A 139 -2.63 -36.16 -20.04
C VAL A 139 -3.38 -35.58 -21.26
N GLY A 140 -2.67 -35.16 -22.33
CA GLY A 140 -3.32 -34.96 -23.64
C GLY A 140 -2.62 -34.17 -24.77
N PHE A 141 -1.32 -34.34 -25.03
CA PHE A 141 -0.56 -33.61 -26.07
C PHE A 141 -1.06 -33.78 -27.54
N ALA A 142 -0.75 -32.78 -28.39
CA ALA A 142 -0.90 -32.65 -29.87
C ALA A 142 -2.19 -31.98 -30.41
N GLY A 143 -2.14 -31.17 -31.49
CA GLY A 143 -0.97 -30.71 -32.27
C GLY A 143 -1.34 -29.81 -33.46
N ILE A 144 -0.39 -28.99 -33.96
CA ILE A 144 -0.60 -27.96 -35.01
C ILE A 144 -0.25 -28.49 -36.42
N PRO A 145 -1.09 -28.17 -37.42
CA PRO A 145 -0.64 -27.67 -38.73
C PRO A 145 -1.42 -26.39 -39.14
N ASP A 146 -0.88 -25.28 -39.69
CA ASP A 146 0.31 -24.94 -40.52
C ASP A 146 0.06 -24.88 -42.05
N ILE A 147 0.71 -23.88 -42.70
CA ILE A 147 0.81 -23.51 -44.14
C ILE A 147 -0.49 -23.21 -44.96
N PRO A 148 -0.44 -22.39 -46.07
CA PRO A 148 0.68 -21.61 -46.65
C PRO A 148 0.42 -20.11 -47.02
N GLU A 149 1.50 -19.40 -47.35
CA GLU A 149 1.56 -18.06 -47.98
C GLU A 149 1.55 -18.10 -49.54
N GLU A 150 1.74 -16.92 -50.18
CA GLU A 150 2.37 -16.59 -51.50
C GLU A 150 1.51 -15.68 -52.41
N ILE A 151 1.95 -14.55 -53.00
CA ILE A 151 3.08 -13.58 -52.80
C ILE A 151 2.59 -12.18 -53.33
N THR A 152 3.30 -11.07 -53.64
CA THR A 152 4.71 -10.74 -54.04
C THR A 152 4.98 -9.21 -53.93
N SER A 153 6.27 -8.80 -53.94
CA SER A 153 6.94 -7.59 -54.53
C SER A 153 6.14 -6.34 -54.99
N ASP A 154 6.64 -5.10 -54.92
CA ASP A 154 7.98 -4.51 -54.59
C ASP A 154 7.73 -3.12 -53.95
N ASP A 155 8.41 -2.62 -52.90
CA ASP A 155 9.84 -2.18 -52.79
C ASP A 155 10.16 -0.97 -53.74
N SER A 156 10.81 0.15 -53.36
CA SER A 156 11.63 0.47 -52.16
C SER A 156 11.60 1.97 -51.73
N GLN A 157 11.56 2.17 -50.39
CA GLN A 157 12.42 3.06 -49.56
C GLN A 157 12.51 4.62 -49.73
N VAL A 158 13.03 5.24 -48.64
CA VAL A 158 13.58 6.62 -48.44
C VAL A 158 12.63 7.79 -48.77
N ALA A 159 12.00 8.54 -47.86
CA ALA A 159 12.28 9.07 -46.51
C ALA A 159 12.78 10.54 -46.44
N ASP A 160 12.16 11.26 -45.50
CA ASP A 160 12.50 12.53 -44.83
C ASP A 160 12.53 13.92 -45.50
N SER A 161 11.94 14.84 -44.74
CA SER A 161 12.29 16.26 -44.51
C SER A 161 11.74 17.40 -45.39
N ASN A 162 10.70 18.04 -44.84
CA ASN A 162 10.61 19.49 -44.54
C ASN A 162 10.39 20.60 -45.60
N ILE A 163 9.40 21.44 -45.25
CA ILE A 163 9.40 22.93 -45.27
C ILE A 163 9.01 23.69 -46.57
N GLN A 164 7.87 24.39 -46.44
CA GLN A 164 7.48 25.72 -46.95
C GLN A 164 7.64 26.10 -48.45
N ALA A 165 6.47 26.18 -49.10
CA ALA A 165 5.82 27.40 -49.59
C ALA A 165 6.43 28.30 -50.71
N ASP A 166 5.47 28.73 -51.55
CA ASP A 166 5.33 30.01 -52.27
C ASP A 166 5.81 30.22 -53.72
N GLU A 167 4.97 31.01 -54.41
CA GLU A 167 5.10 31.79 -55.66
C GLU A 167 5.82 31.22 -56.91
N ASN A 168 5.13 31.31 -58.08
CA ASN A 168 5.42 32.43 -58.98
C ASN A 168 4.28 32.79 -59.97
N VAL A 169 4.45 33.94 -60.63
CA VAL A 169 3.52 34.69 -61.48
C VAL A 169 4.03 34.76 -62.92
N GLN A 170 3.13 34.76 -63.93
CA GLN A 170 3.19 35.50 -65.22
C GLN A 170 2.11 34.98 -66.20
N ALA A 171 1.64 35.70 -67.24
CA ALA A 171 1.97 37.04 -67.76
C ALA A 171 0.68 37.81 -68.16
N ALA A 172 0.82 38.96 -68.83
CA ALA A 172 -0.29 39.79 -69.32
C ALA A 172 -0.12 40.17 -70.80
N GLU A 173 -1.23 40.40 -71.53
CA GLU A 173 -1.22 41.07 -72.84
C GLU A 173 -2.57 41.79 -73.12
N SER A 174 -2.65 42.60 -74.18
CA SER A 174 -3.68 43.66 -74.34
C SER A 174 -4.12 43.92 -75.79
N ILE A 175 -5.43 44.19 -76.01
CA ILE A 175 -6.01 44.71 -77.27
C ILE A 175 -7.13 45.73 -76.96
N THR A 176 -7.44 46.62 -77.90
CA THR A 176 -8.25 47.84 -77.74
C THR A 176 -9.42 47.99 -78.74
N ASP A 177 -10.45 48.72 -78.29
CA ASP A 177 -11.22 49.76 -79.04
C ASP A 177 -12.62 49.49 -79.67
N SER A 178 -13.44 50.56 -79.58
CA SER A 178 -14.64 51.05 -80.29
C SER A 178 -15.59 50.13 -81.09
N SER A 179 -16.89 50.19 -80.74
CA SER A 179 -18.02 50.70 -81.59
C SER A 179 -19.40 50.29 -81.02
N ALA A 180 -20.55 50.69 -81.59
CA ALA A 180 -21.11 52.03 -81.73
C ALA A 180 -22.62 51.91 -82.10
N GLU A 181 -23.48 52.76 -81.52
CA GLU A 181 -24.88 53.09 -81.91
C GLU A 181 -25.92 51.98 -82.24
N THR A 182 -27.11 52.10 -81.63
CA THR A 182 -28.39 52.38 -82.35
C THR A 182 -29.43 52.89 -81.34
N ASN A 183 -30.13 53.99 -81.65
CA ASN A 183 -31.25 54.52 -80.86
C ASN A 183 -32.59 54.20 -81.55
N ILE A 184 -33.65 53.94 -80.77
CA ILE A 184 -35.01 54.41 -81.07
C ILE A 184 -35.67 54.87 -79.75
N ASP A 185 -36.23 56.07 -79.75
CA ASP A 185 -36.87 56.71 -78.60
C ASP A 185 -38.28 56.18 -78.29
N LEU A 186 -38.72 56.39 -77.04
CA LEU A 186 -40.04 56.98 -76.79
C LEU A 186 -40.07 57.76 -75.47
N GLU A 187 -40.25 59.08 -75.60
CA GLU A 187 -40.46 60.05 -74.53
C GLU A 187 -41.57 59.63 -73.52
N LYS A 188 -41.67 60.14 -72.28
CA LYS A 188 -41.58 61.58 -71.91
C LYS A 188 -41.38 61.84 -70.41
N ASN A 189 -40.59 62.87 -70.11
CA ASN A 189 -40.68 63.81 -68.97
C ASN A 189 -41.12 63.34 -67.56
N VAL A 190 -40.28 63.57 -66.54
CA VAL A 190 -40.30 64.80 -65.69
C VAL A 190 -39.23 64.74 -64.58
N GLY A 191 -38.53 65.85 -64.35
CA GLY A 191 -38.22 66.31 -62.98
C GLY A 191 -36.89 65.87 -62.33
N THR A 192 -35.95 66.81 -62.23
CA THR A 192 -34.80 66.69 -61.31
C THR A 192 -35.22 66.82 -59.83
N LYS A 193 -34.29 66.44 -58.93
CA LYS A 193 -34.29 66.62 -57.45
C LYS A 193 -35.04 65.56 -56.60
N ARG A 194 -34.30 64.57 -56.06
CA ARG A 194 -34.18 64.31 -54.58
C ARG A 194 -33.30 63.08 -54.20
N LYS A 195 -31.97 63.18 -54.37
CA LYS A 195 -31.02 62.41 -53.52
C LYS A 195 -31.04 62.96 -52.07
N ARG A 196 -32.15 62.76 -51.33
CA ARG A 196 -32.27 63.04 -49.86
C ARG A 196 -33.63 62.58 -49.28
N LYS A 197 -33.91 61.27 -49.26
CA LYS A 197 -34.99 60.69 -48.43
C LYS A 197 -34.77 59.25 -47.92
N ARG A 198 -33.52 58.74 -48.01
CA ARG A 198 -33.11 57.39 -47.58
C ARG A 198 -31.96 57.49 -46.56
N GLN A 199 -32.21 58.25 -45.48
CA GLN A 199 -31.24 58.58 -44.40
C GLN A 199 -31.91 58.81 -43.03
N LYS A 200 -33.22 58.62 -42.89
CA LYS A 200 -33.95 58.72 -41.60
C LYS A 200 -34.60 57.40 -41.14
N THR A 201 -34.62 56.39 -42.00
CA THR A 201 -34.92 55.00 -41.65
C THR A 201 -33.72 54.36 -40.96
N ASP A 202 -32.54 54.55 -41.54
CA ASP A 202 -31.32 53.82 -41.19
C ASP A 202 -30.80 54.19 -39.79
N SER A 203 -31.04 55.42 -39.33
CA SER A 203 -30.68 55.87 -37.98
C SER A 203 -31.61 55.32 -36.89
N LEU A 204 -32.86 54.99 -37.21
CA LEU A 204 -33.76 54.27 -36.31
C LEU A 204 -33.44 52.77 -36.34
N ALA A 205 -33.29 52.17 -37.53
CA ALA A 205 -32.90 50.77 -37.70
C ALA A 205 -31.56 50.47 -37.01
N ARG A 206 -30.54 51.31 -37.17
CA ARG A 206 -29.24 51.17 -36.49
C ARG A 206 -29.35 51.33 -34.96
N ARG A 207 -30.26 52.18 -34.45
CA ARG A 207 -30.50 52.29 -32.99
C ARG A 207 -31.21 51.06 -32.44
N ILE A 208 -32.19 50.53 -33.15
CA ILE A 208 -32.90 49.28 -32.79
C ILE A 208 -31.92 48.09 -32.85
N ALA A 209 -31.10 47.99 -33.90
CA ALA A 209 -30.07 46.96 -34.02
C ALA A 209 -29.02 47.04 -32.91
N LEU A 210 -28.53 48.25 -32.58
CA LEU A 210 -27.62 48.44 -31.44
C LEU A 210 -28.27 48.04 -30.11
N PHE A 211 -29.53 48.41 -29.88
CA PHE A 211 -30.26 48.03 -28.67
C PHE A 211 -30.41 46.50 -28.56
N LEU A 212 -30.79 45.83 -29.65
CA LEU A 212 -30.88 44.37 -29.72
C LEU A 212 -29.52 43.70 -29.48
N ILE A 213 -28.43 44.20 -30.07
CA ILE A 213 -27.07 43.71 -29.83
C ILE A 213 -26.67 43.89 -28.36
N THR A 214 -26.95 45.05 -27.75
CA THR A 214 -26.68 45.25 -26.31
C THR A 214 -27.55 44.36 -25.42
N ALA A 215 -28.80 44.10 -25.79
CA ALA A 215 -29.68 43.20 -25.05
C ALA A 215 -29.20 41.74 -25.14
N ILE A 216 -28.71 41.30 -26.32
CA ILE A 216 -28.08 39.99 -26.50
C ILE A 216 -26.79 39.87 -25.68
N ILE A 217 -25.93 40.90 -25.68
CA ILE A 217 -24.70 40.92 -24.86
C ILE A 217 -25.04 40.86 -23.36
N ILE A 218 -26.02 41.64 -22.89
CA ILE A 218 -26.47 41.60 -21.48
C ILE A 218 -27.08 40.23 -21.14
N ALA A 219 -27.85 39.62 -22.04
CA ALA A 219 -28.39 38.27 -21.85
C ALA A 219 -27.29 37.21 -21.79
N LEU A 220 -26.26 37.30 -22.65
CA LEU A 220 -25.11 36.40 -22.64
C LEU A 220 -24.26 36.56 -21.37
N LEU A 221 -24.04 37.80 -20.91
CA LEU A 221 -23.33 38.06 -19.64
C LEU A 221 -24.12 37.57 -18.43
N ALA A 222 -25.45 37.79 -18.40
CA ALA A 222 -26.31 37.26 -17.35
C ALA A 222 -26.32 35.72 -17.36
N THR A 223 -26.47 35.10 -18.53
CA THR A 223 -26.41 33.63 -18.69
C THR A 223 -25.05 33.10 -18.24
N GLY A 224 -23.95 33.73 -18.63
CA GLY A 224 -22.61 33.37 -18.20
C GLY A 224 -22.43 33.49 -16.67
N PHE A 225 -22.97 34.54 -16.05
CA PHE A 225 -22.96 34.71 -14.59
C PHE A 225 -23.78 33.63 -13.87
N PHE A 226 -24.98 33.30 -14.36
CA PHE A 226 -25.81 32.22 -13.79
C PHE A 226 -25.17 30.83 -13.98
N VAL A 227 -24.59 30.55 -15.15
CA VAL A 227 -23.86 29.30 -15.42
C VAL A 227 -22.62 29.20 -14.52
N TYR A 228 -21.83 30.29 -14.40
CA TYR A 228 -20.70 30.35 -13.46
C TYR A 228 -21.17 30.07 -12.03
N ARG A 229 -22.20 30.79 -11.54
CA ARG A 229 -22.72 30.63 -10.17
C ARG A 229 -23.32 29.25 -9.89
N TYR A 230 -23.87 28.59 -10.91
CA TYR A 230 -24.33 27.21 -10.83
C TYR A 230 -23.17 26.22 -10.74
N VAL A 231 -22.17 26.31 -11.63
CA VAL A 231 -20.99 25.43 -11.62
C VAL A 231 -20.17 25.61 -10.33
N ASP A 232 -19.88 26.85 -9.94
CA ASP A 232 -19.15 27.22 -8.72
C ASP A 232 -19.89 26.72 -7.45
N SER A 233 -21.22 26.60 -7.50
CA SER A 233 -22.02 25.98 -6.42
C SER A 233 -22.07 24.45 -6.50
N ALA A 234 -22.02 23.87 -7.71
CA ALA A 234 -22.16 22.44 -7.96
C ALA A 234 -20.84 21.65 -7.94
N VAL A 235 -19.69 22.34 -7.87
CA VAL A 235 -18.37 21.74 -7.60
C VAL A 235 -18.14 21.50 -6.10
N GLY A 236 -18.73 22.33 -5.23
CA GLY A 236 -18.69 22.14 -3.77
C GLY A 236 -19.80 21.24 -3.23
N ALA A 237 -19.50 20.51 -2.14
CA ALA A 237 -20.37 19.79 -1.20
C ALA A 237 -21.89 19.92 -1.44
N LEU A 238 -22.62 18.81 -1.65
CA LEU A 238 -24.07 18.85 -1.77
C LEU A 238 -24.74 19.43 -0.50
N ASP A 239 -24.35 18.90 0.66
CA ASP A 239 -24.70 19.40 1.99
C ASP A 239 -23.44 19.40 2.86
N SER A 240 -22.83 20.57 3.06
CA SER A 240 -21.62 20.77 3.87
C SER A 240 -21.84 20.57 5.38
N THR A 241 -23.01 20.09 5.81
CA THR A 241 -23.31 19.71 7.20
C THR A 241 -23.71 18.24 7.35
N SER A 242 -23.71 17.46 6.26
CA SER A 242 -23.93 16.01 6.30
C SER A 242 -22.69 15.28 6.81
N THR A 243 -22.85 14.49 7.86
CA THR A 243 -21.85 13.51 8.32
C THR A 243 -22.26 12.06 7.99
N GLU A 244 -23.38 11.88 7.29
CA GLU A 244 -23.92 10.58 6.89
C GLU A 244 -23.16 10.05 5.67
N TYR A 245 -22.64 8.82 5.78
CA TYR A 245 -22.02 8.10 4.68
C TYR A 245 -23.06 7.35 3.86
N VAL A 246 -22.97 7.46 2.54
CA VAL A 246 -23.76 6.71 1.57
C VAL A 246 -22.85 5.75 0.84
N THR A 247 -23.12 4.45 0.95
CA THR A 247 -22.42 3.42 0.17
C THR A 247 -22.89 3.47 -1.28
N VAL A 248 -21.94 3.59 -2.21
CA VAL A 248 -22.19 3.72 -3.65
C VAL A 248 -21.37 2.69 -4.42
N GLU A 249 -22.06 1.83 -5.17
CA GLU A 249 -21.45 0.94 -6.15
C GLU A 249 -21.09 1.68 -7.43
N ILE A 250 -19.86 1.54 -7.89
CA ILE A 250 -19.42 1.94 -9.23
C ILE A 250 -19.09 0.66 -10.02
N PRO A 251 -19.96 0.23 -10.96
CA PRO A 251 -19.72 -0.96 -11.77
C PRO A 251 -18.49 -0.84 -12.66
N GLU A 252 -17.89 -1.97 -13.03
CA GLU A 252 -16.76 -2.03 -13.97
C GLU A 252 -17.13 -1.42 -15.35
N GLY A 253 -16.13 -0.84 -16.03
CA GLY A 253 -16.33 -0.16 -17.32
C GLY A 253 -17.09 1.17 -17.25
N SER A 254 -17.50 1.63 -16.07
CA SER A 254 -18.29 2.86 -15.89
C SER A 254 -17.55 4.14 -16.35
N GLY A 255 -17.96 4.70 -17.49
CA GLY A 255 -17.46 6.00 -17.94
C GLY A 255 -17.98 7.17 -17.09
N ASN A 256 -17.22 8.27 -16.97
CA ASN A 256 -17.47 9.43 -16.08
C ASN A 256 -18.92 9.96 -16.08
N LYS A 257 -19.65 9.86 -17.20
CA LYS A 257 -21.06 10.27 -17.28
C LYS A 257 -21.95 9.38 -16.42
N TYR A 258 -21.76 8.07 -16.47
CA TYR A 258 -22.56 7.10 -15.72
C TYR A 258 -22.23 7.15 -14.23
N ILE A 259 -20.93 7.22 -13.88
CA ILE A 259 -20.47 7.51 -12.50
C ILE A 259 -21.18 8.74 -11.93
N GLY A 260 -21.18 9.86 -12.68
CA GLY A 260 -21.88 11.07 -12.25
C GLY A 260 -23.39 10.87 -12.02
N GLN A 261 -24.05 10.06 -12.85
CA GLN A 261 -25.48 9.74 -12.70
C GLN A 261 -25.77 8.84 -11.49
N ILE A 262 -24.85 7.94 -11.14
CA ILE A 262 -24.94 7.15 -9.90
C ILE A 262 -24.80 8.10 -8.70
N LEU A 263 -23.74 8.91 -8.64
CA LEU A 263 -23.49 9.86 -7.55
C LEU A 263 -24.61 10.89 -7.34
N GLU A 264 -25.23 11.38 -8.43
CA GLU A 264 -26.38 12.30 -8.40
C GLU A 264 -27.64 11.59 -7.89
N LYS A 265 -27.87 10.33 -8.29
CA LYS A 265 -29.01 9.51 -7.85
C LYS A 265 -28.89 9.09 -6.39
N SER A 266 -27.68 8.76 -5.93
CA SER A 266 -27.38 8.37 -4.53
C SER A 266 -27.33 9.57 -3.58
N GLY A 267 -27.52 10.80 -4.06
CA GLY A 267 -27.52 11.99 -3.20
C GLY A 267 -26.14 12.36 -2.66
N VAL A 268 -25.07 12.06 -3.40
CA VAL A 268 -23.70 12.48 -3.04
C VAL A 268 -23.34 13.82 -3.71
N ILE A 269 -23.78 14.05 -4.96
CA ILE A 269 -23.43 15.27 -5.72
C ILE A 269 -24.63 16.06 -6.24
N LYS A 270 -24.43 17.37 -6.43
CA LYS A 270 -25.42 18.31 -6.98
C LYS A 270 -25.72 18.14 -8.46
N SER A 271 -24.79 17.61 -9.27
CA SER A 271 -25.10 17.29 -10.67
C SER A 271 -24.12 16.33 -11.37
N ALA A 272 -24.68 15.28 -11.99
CA ALA A 272 -23.95 14.38 -12.90
C ALA A 272 -23.33 15.11 -14.09
N THR A 273 -24.01 16.15 -14.60
CA THR A 273 -23.54 16.93 -15.74
C THR A 273 -22.31 17.75 -15.35
N VAL A 274 -22.31 18.37 -14.18
CA VAL A 274 -21.17 19.16 -13.68
C VAL A 274 -19.99 18.24 -13.41
N PHE A 275 -20.18 17.08 -12.76
CA PHE A 275 -19.12 16.07 -12.57
C PHE A 275 -18.47 15.60 -13.88
N ASN A 276 -19.28 15.24 -14.89
CA ASN A 276 -18.78 14.81 -16.20
C ASN A 276 -18.03 15.91 -16.98
N TYR A 277 -18.24 17.20 -16.69
CA TYR A 277 -17.41 18.29 -17.21
C TYR A 277 -16.19 18.61 -16.32
N TYR A 278 -16.37 18.58 -14.99
CA TYR A 278 -15.31 18.83 -14.00
C TYR A 278 -14.15 17.86 -14.17
N THR A 279 -14.47 16.57 -14.26
CA THR A 279 -13.49 15.50 -14.44
C THR A 279 -12.67 15.71 -15.72
N LYS A 280 -13.31 16.05 -16.84
CA LYS A 280 -12.64 16.36 -18.11
C LYS A 280 -11.78 17.63 -18.04
N PHE A 281 -12.23 18.67 -17.33
CA PHE A 281 -11.48 19.91 -17.17
C PHE A 281 -10.25 19.76 -16.26
N LYS A 282 -10.35 18.93 -15.21
CA LYS A 282 -9.23 18.58 -14.31
C LYS A 282 -8.36 17.42 -14.84
N ASN A 283 -8.75 16.76 -15.94
CA ASN A 283 -8.16 15.52 -16.46
C ASN A 283 -8.26 14.30 -15.52
N TYR A 284 -9.25 14.29 -14.62
CA TYR A 284 -9.60 13.10 -13.84
C TYR A 284 -10.15 12.00 -14.75
N SER A 285 -9.46 10.86 -14.68
CA SER A 285 -9.57 9.67 -15.52
C SER A 285 -9.04 8.47 -14.72
N ASN A 286 -9.30 7.26 -15.22
CA ASN A 286 -8.97 6.00 -14.56
C ASN A 286 -9.56 5.91 -13.14
N PHE A 287 -10.86 6.22 -13.04
CA PHE A 287 -11.63 5.85 -11.85
C PHE A 287 -11.74 4.33 -11.78
N GLN A 288 -11.68 3.80 -10.56
CA GLN A 288 -11.79 2.37 -10.29
C GLN A 288 -13.27 2.00 -10.08
N SER A 289 -13.58 0.72 -10.23
CA SER A 289 -14.85 0.13 -9.82
C SER A 289 -14.80 -0.34 -8.37
N GLY A 290 -15.96 -0.76 -7.85
CA GLY A 290 -16.15 -1.25 -6.48
C GLY A 290 -17.12 -0.38 -5.67
N TYR A 291 -17.21 -0.65 -4.39
CA TYR A 291 -18.04 0.09 -3.44
C TYR A 291 -17.26 1.24 -2.80
N TYR A 292 -17.95 2.34 -2.54
CA TYR A 292 -17.38 3.57 -1.97
C TYR A 292 -18.32 4.14 -0.91
N ASN A 293 -17.80 4.42 0.29
CA ASN A 293 -18.54 5.16 1.32
C ASN A 293 -18.25 6.66 1.15
N LEU A 294 -19.25 7.42 0.67
CA LEU A 294 -19.12 8.84 0.31
C LEU A 294 -20.13 9.69 1.10
N GLN A 295 -19.72 10.88 1.53
CA GLN A 295 -20.62 11.81 2.23
C GLN A 295 -21.09 12.93 1.30
N ALA A 296 -22.32 13.44 1.50
CA ALA A 296 -22.83 14.60 0.78
C ALA A 296 -22.08 15.92 1.11
N SER A 297 -21.22 15.91 2.13
CA SER A 297 -20.30 16.99 2.51
C SER A 297 -19.05 17.09 1.63
N MET A 298 -18.69 16.02 0.90
CA MET A 298 -17.49 15.99 0.06
C MET A 298 -17.64 16.85 -1.21
N ASP A 299 -16.58 17.52 -1.62
CA ASP A 299 -16.51 18.24 -2.88
C ASP A 299 -16.13 17.34 -4.09
N LEU A 300 -16.25 17.87 -5.31
CA LEU A 300 -15.92 17.08 -6.51
C LEU A 300 -14.42 16.78 -6.67
N GLU A 301 -13.52 17.48 -5.98
CA GLU A 301 -12.09 17.16 -5.96
C GLU A 301 -11.81 15.96 -5.04
N GLU A 302 -12.43 15.92 -3.87
CA GLU A 302 -12.34 14.83 -2.89
C GLU A 302 -12.92 13.53 -3.45
N ILE A 303 -14.14 13.58 -3.99
CA ILE A 303 -14.78 12.43 -4.63
C ILE A 303 -13.93 11.92 -5.81
N CYS A 304 -13.32 12.82 -6.60
CA CYS A 304 -12.43 12.40 -7.70
C CYS A 304 -11.10 11.79 -7.23
N LYS A 305 -10.65 12.04 -6.00
CA LYS A 305 -9.48 11.37 -5.41
C LYS A 305 -9.85 9.98 -4.90
N LEU A 306 -10.94 9.86 -4.13
CA LEU A 306 -11.44 8.58 -3.61
C LEU A 306 -11.72 7.59 -4.76
N LEU A 307 -12.48 8.00 -5.77
CA LEU A 307 -12.75 7.20 -6.97
C LEU A 307 -11.49 6.77 -7.75
N LYS A 308 -10.33 7.38 -7.50
CA LYS A 308 -9.05 7.01 -8.10
C LYS A 308 -8.15 6.15 -7.21
N GLN A 309 -8.42 6.05 -5.91
CA GLN A 309 -7.65 5.23 -4.98
C GLN A 309 -8.05 3.76 -5.07
N GLY A 310 -9.33 3.48 -5.24
CA GLY A 310 -9.90 2.13 -5.32
C GLY A 310 -11.26 2.08 -4.62
N GLY A 311 -12.19 1.29 -5.15
CA GLY A 311 -13.39 0.87 -4.42
C GLY A 311 -13.14 -0.49 -3.78
N THR A 312 -13.91 -0.83 -2.75
CA THR A 312 -13.85 -2.14 -2.10
C THR A 312 -14.58 -3.17 -2.96
N ALA A 313 -14.17 -4.44 -2.90
CA ALA A 313 -14.77 -5.50 -3.73
C ALA A 313 -16.20 -5.85 -3.28
N GLU A 314 -16.45 -5.78 -1.98
CA GLU A 314 -17.76 -5.92 -1.34
C GLU A 314 -18.12 -4.64 -0.56
N PRO A 315 -19.39 -4.43 -0.17
CA PRO A 315 -19.78 -3.27 0.64
C PRO A 315 -19.16 -3.34 2.04
N GLU A 316 -18.16 -2.51 2.32
CA GLU A 316 -17.58 -2.33 3.66
C GLU A 316 -18.34 -1.26 4.46
N GLU A 317 -18.28 -1.35 5.79
CA GLU A 317 -18.86 -0.33 6.67
C GLU A 317 -18.08 1.00 6.61
N PRO A 318 -18.75 2.14 6.85
CA PRO A 318 -18.10 3.44 6.83
C PRO A 318 -17.20 3.65 8.06
N SER A 319 -15.89 3.54 7.87
CA SER A 319 -14.88 3.93 8.87
C SER A 319 -15.10 5.39 9.29
N LEU A 320 -15.45 5.62 10.56
CA LEU A 320 -15.65 6.95 11.13
C LEU A 320 -14.33 7.70 11.29
N GLY A 321 -13.24 6.97 11.50
CA GLY A 321 -11.89 7.52 11.53
C GLY A 321 -10.82 6.43 11.61
N LYS A 322 -9.60 6.87 11.94
CA LYS A 322 -8.43 6.01 12.17
C LYS A 322 -7.71 6.42 13.45
N ILE A 323 -7.15 5.45 14.16
CA ILE A 323 -6.35 5.63 15.37
C ILE A 323 -4.95 5.10 15.08
N LEU A 324 -3.94 5.95 15.17
CA LEU A 324 -2.54 5.52 15.07
C LEU A 324 -2.00 5.17 16.46
N VAL A 325 -1.48 3.94 16.60
CA VAL A 325 -0.60 3.53 17.70
C VAL A 325 0.82 3.39 17.15
N PRO A 326 1.74 4.34 17.41
CA PRO A 326 3.13 4.24 17.00
C PRO A 326 3.91 3.17 17.76
N GLU A 327 5.04 2.75 17.19
CA GLU A 327 5.95 1.77 17.78
C GLU A 327 6.59 2.30 19.08
N GLY A 328 6.74 1.41 20.05
CA GLY A 328 7.20 1.72 21.40
C GLY A 328 6.31 2.69 22.16
N TYR A 329 4.98 2.64 21.98
CA TYR A 329 4.05 3.34 22.86
C TYR A 329 3.71 2.49 24.09
N THR A 330 3.76 3.11 25.27
CA THR A 330 3.22 2.55 26.53
C THR A 330 1.69 2.59 26.53
N ILE A 331 1.02 1.72 27.29
CA ILE A 331 -0.45 1.73 27.48
C ILE A 331 -0.99 3.11 27.87
N LYS A 332 -0.23 3.88 28.66
CA LYS A 332 -0.54 5.28 29.01
C LYS A 332 -0.57 6.20 27.78
N GLN A 333 0.36 6.05 26.85
CA GLN A 333 0.38 6.82 25.60
C GLN A 333 -0.66 6.31 24.59
N ILE A 334 -0.97 5.00 24.59
CA ILE A 334 -2.06 4.44 23.77
C ILE A 334 -3.41 5.00 24.24
N SER A 335 -3.64 5.11 25.56
CA SER A 335 -4.89 5.70 26.08
C SER A 335 -5.10 7.15 25.65
N GLU A 336 -4.02 7.93 25.47
CA GLU A 336 -4.08 9.26 24.85
C GLU A 336 -4.26 9.18 23.31
N ALA A 337 -3.65 8.20 22.64
CA ALA A 337 -3.72 8.03 21.19
C ALA A 337 -5.13 7.65 20.70
N VAL A 338 -5.85 6.76 21.40
CA VAL A 338 -7.21 6.33 21.02
C VAL A 338 -8.24 7.46 21.02
N THR A 339 -7.96 8.60 21.66
CA THR A 339 -8.82 9.79 21.66
C THR A 339 -8.74 10.61 20.36
N LYS A 340 -7.71 10.39 19.54
CA LYS A 340 -7.37 11.21 18.36
C LYS A 340 -7.74 10.47 17.08
N ASN A 341 -8.45 11.14 16.17
CA ASN A 341 -8.63 10.66 14.82
C ASN A 341 -7.43 11.11 13.97
N THR A 342 -6.79 10.20 13.26
CA THR A 342 -5.65 10.46 12.36
C THR A 342 -6.03 10.42 10.88
N ALA A 343 -7.33 10.31 10.57
CA ALA A 343 -7.87 10.55 9.23
C ALA A 343 -8.22 12.04 8.99
N ASP A 344 -8.42 12.82 10.05
CA ASP A 344 -8.73 14.26 10.02
C ASP A 344 -8.21 14.93 11.31
N ASP A 345 -7.13 15.73 11.17
CA ASP A 345 -6.30 16.28 12.26
C ASP A 345 -7.08 17.15 13.28
N ASP A 346 -8.20 17.75 12.88
CA ASP A 346 -9.03 18.63 13.74
C ASP A 346 -10.12 17.83 14.51
N SER A 347 -10.15 16.49 14.42
CA SER A 347 -11.22 15.65 14.97
C SER A 347 -10.77 14.65 16.05
N SER A 348 -11.66 14.40 17.02
CA SER A 348 -11.49 13.38 18.07
C SER A 348 -12.34 12.15 17.79
N THR A 349 -11.97 11.01 18.36
CA THR A 349 -12.84 9.82 18.39
C THR A 349 -13.95 9.98 19.44
N SER A 350 -14.81 8.98 19.55
CA SER A 350 -15.77 8.80 20.65
C SER A 350 -15.15 8.20 21.91
N PHE A 351 -13.90 7.74 21.85
CA PHE A 351 -13.22 6.99 22.91
C PHE A 351 -12.52 7.90 23.91
N THR A 352 -12.45 7.49 25.18
CA THR A 352 -11.69 8.20 26.22
C THR A 352 -10.51 7.38 26.76
N ALA A 353 -9.50 8.08 27.27
CA ALA A 353 -8.35 7.45 27.91
C ALA A 353 -8.75 6.65 29.17
N ASP A 354 -9.73 7.14 29.94
CA ASP A 354 -10.22 6.48 31.15
C ASP A 354 -10.95 5.17 30.81
N ASP A 355 -11.74 5.14 29.73
CA ASP A 355 -12.41 3.92 29.25
C ASP A 355 -11.38 2.88 28.75
N PHE A 356 -10.35 3.33 28.02
CA PHE A 356 -9.27 2.44 27.53
C PHE A 356 -8.50 1.83 28.70
N LEU A 357 -8.08 2.67 29.65
CA LEU A 357 -7.38 2.24 30.86
C LEU A 357 -8.26 1.31 31.72
N SER A 358 -9.59 1.48 31.70
CA SER A 358 -10.52 0.57 32.38
C SER A 358 -10.58 -0.81 31.72
N VAL A 359 -10.61 -0.88 30.38
CA VAL A 359 -10.64 -2.17 29.65
C VAL A 359 -9.34 -2.95 29.79
N VAL A 360 -8.17 -2.30 29.61
CA VAL A 360 -6.87 -2.99 29.70
C VAL A 360 -6.47 -3.41 31.13
N GLN A 361 -7.28 -3.04 32.14
CA GLN A 361 -7.12 -3.45 33.55
C GLN A 361 -8.27 -4.35 34.05
N ASP A 362 -9.34 -4.57 33.29
CA ASP A 362 -10.42 -5.46 33.73
C ASP A 362 -9.99 -6.94 33.63
N GLY A 363 -9.88 -7.59 34.78
CA GLY A 363 -9.58 -9.03 34.86
C GLY A 363 -10.61 -9.92 34.15
N SER A 364 -11.84 -9.45 33.93
CA SER A 364 -12.87 -10.19 33.18
C SER A 364 -12.56 -10.18 31.68
N PHE A 365 -12.30 -9.01 31.09
CA PHE A 365 -11.80 -8.82 29.73
C PHE A 365 -10.47 -9.56 29.51
N ILE A 366 -9.49 -9.40 30.41
CA ILE A 366 -8.20 -10.12 30.31
C ILE A 366 -8.43 -11.65 30.31
N SER A 367 -9.33 -12.16 31.14
CA SER A 367 -9.67 -13.60 31.13
C SER A 367 -10.31 -14.06 29.82
N LYS A 368 -11.24 -13.28 29.26
CA LYS A 368 -11.85 -13.49 27.92
C LYS A 368 -10.76 -13.51 26.83
N MET A 369 -9.79 -12.61 26.90
CA MET A 369 -8.68 -12.53 25.96
C MET A 369 -7.73 -13.73 26.08
N VAL A 370 -7.38 -14.16 27.30
CA VAL A 370 -6.55 -15.34 27.55
C VAL A 370 -7.20 -16.63 27.02
N GLU A 371 -8.52 -16.78 27.12
CA GLU A 371 -9.23 -17.91 26.51
C GLU A 371 -9.23 -17.86 24.97
N LYS A 372 -9.31 -16.67 24.37
CA LYS A 372 -9.35 -16.49 22.90
C LYS A 372 -7.98 -16.55 22.22
N TYR A 373 -6.93 -15.99 22.84
CA TYR A 373 -5.56 -15.93 22.32
C TYR A 373 -4.56 -16.69 23.23
N PRO A 374 -4.77 -18.00 23.46
CA PRO A 374 -4.01 -18.77 24.45
C PRO A 374 -2.57 -19.08 24.03
N LYS A 375 -2.14 -18.76 22.79
CA LYS A 375 -0.71 -18.77 22.42
C LYS A 375 -0.04 -17.46 22.83
N LEU A 376 -0.63 -16.30 22.50
CA LEU A 376 -0.10 -14.99 22.87
C LEU A 376 -0.04 -14.77 24.38
N LEU A 377 -1.15 -15.04 25.08
CA LEU A 377 -1.37 -14.58 26.46
C LEU A 377 -1.10 -15.67 27.53
N ALA A 378 -0.46 -16.78 27.14
CA ALA A 378 -0.16 -17.93 28.01
C ALA A 378 0.68 -17.59 29.25
N ASN A 379 1.50 -16.53 29.16
CA ASN A 379 2.54 -16.19 30.11
C ASN A 379 2.45 -14.73 30.61
N LEU A 380 1.26 -14.13 30.58
CA LEU A 380 1.04 -12.79 31.13
C LEU A 380 1.55 -12.68 32.58
N PRO A 381 2.22 -11.57 32.96
CA PRO A 381 2.61 -11.33 34.34
C PRO A 381 1.38 -11.16 35.25
N SER A 382 1.55 -11.35 36.55
CA SER A 382 0.46 -11.13 37.50
C SER A 382 0.22 -9.64 37.76
N ALA A 383 -1.02 -9.30 38.10
CA ALA A 383 -1.47 -7.92 38.36
C ALA A 383 -0.88 -7.29 39.65
N ASP A 384 -0.10 -8.05 40.43
CA ASP A 384 0.67 -7.57 41.58
C ASP A 384 2.18 -7.39 41.29
N GLU A 385 2.66 -7.84 40.12
CA GLU A 385 4.06 -7.66 39.67
C GLU A 385 4.21 -6.65 38.52
N ALA A 386 3.28 -6.63 37.55
CA ALA A 386 3.32 -5.72 36.41
C ALA A 386 2.43 -4.47 36.60
N THR A 387 2.84 -3.34 36.00
CA THR A 387 2.08 -2.07 36.04
C THR A 387 0.77 -2.17 35.24
N TYR A 388 0.82 -2.80 34.07
CA TYR A 388 -0.34 -3.27 33.31
C TYR A 388 -0.04 -4.67 32.78
N GLN A 389 -0.97 -5.62 32.91
CA GLN A 389 -0.71 -6.99 32.43
C GLN A 389 -0.55 -7.05 30.91
N LEU A 390 -1.27 -6.21 30.17
CA LEU A 390 -1.26 -6.15 28.70
C LEU A 390 -0.20 -5.19 28.12
N GLU A 391 0.72 -4.65 28.93
CA GLU A 391 1.79 -3.78 28.42
C GLU A 391 2.61 -4.54 27.37
N GLY A 392 2.79 -3.95 26.19
CA GLY A 392 3.47 -4.57 25.06
C GLY A 392 2.75 -5.73 24.36
N TYR A 393 1.50 -6.07 24.74
CA TYR A 393 0.66 -7.06 24.05
C TYR A 393 -0.31 -6.45 23.03
N LEU A 394 -0.33 -5.12 22.91
CA LEU A 394 -1.16 -4.35 21.98
C LEU A 394 -0.29 -3.94 20.78
N PHE A 395 -0.58 -4.43 19.57
CA PHE A 395 0.33 -4.21 18.43
C PHE A 395 0.32 -2.76 17.92
N PRO A 396 1.48 -2.15 17.62
CA PRO A 396 1.54 -0.80 17.04
C PRO A 396 1.11 -0.81 15.56
N ALA A 397 -0.06 -0.23 15.27
CA ALA A 397 -0.59 -0.11 13.92
C ALA A 397 -1.59 1.06 13.80
N THR A 398 -2.18 1.22 12.61
CA THR A 398 -3.32 2.13 12.39
C THR A 398 -4.63 1.35 12.36
N TYR A 399 -5.52 1.61 13.32
CA TYR A 399 -6.80 0.93 13.49
C TYR A 399 -7.96 1.78 12.98
N SER A 400 -8.82 1.22 12.14
CA SER A 400 -10.09 1.85 11.75
C SER A 400 -11.15 1.59 12.83
N TYR A 401 -12.08 2.52 13.02
CA TYR A 401 -13.23 2.36 13.90
C TYR A 401 -14.53 2.81 13.22
N TYR A 402 -15.64 2.22 13.64
CA TYR A 402 -16.98 2.31 13.06
C TYR A 402 -18.01 2.73 14.13
N GLU A 403 -19.28 2.93 13.78
CA GLU A 403 -20.31 3.44 14.70
C GLU A 403 -20.55 2.55 15.93
N ASP A 404 -20.61 1.23 15.72
CA ASP A 404 -20.82 0.24 16.79
C ASP A 404 -19.51 -0.29 17.43
N THR A 405 -18.34 0.25 17.08
CA THR A 405 -17.05 -0.23 17.64
C THR A 405 -16.92 0.13 19.12
N THR A 406 -16.87 -0.86 20.01
CA THR A 406 -16.66 -0.63 21.44
C THR A 406 -15.17 -0.54 21.81
N MET A 407 -14.87 -0.08 23.03
CA MET A 407 -13.50 -0.10 23.55
C MET A 407 -12.96 -1.52 23.72
N GLU A 408 -13.80 -2.52 24.04
CA GLU A 408 -13.38 -3.92 24.03
C GLU A 408 -12.94 -4.35 22.62
N ASP A 409 -13.72 -4.02 21.58
CA ASP A 409 -13.39 -4.39 20.20
C ASP A 409 -12.11 -3.73 19.69
N LEU A 410 -11.83 -2.49 20.11
CA LEU A 410 -10.61 -1.77 19.76
C LEU A 410 -9.37 -2.40 20.41
N VAL A 411 -9.43 -2.72 21.72
CA VAL A 411 -8.33 -3.41 22.42
C VAL A 411 -8.17 -4.84 21.92
N GLU A 412 -9.28 -5.55 21.65
CA GLU A 412 -9.28 -6.91 21.10
C GLU A 412 -8.70 -6.96 19.67
N GLN A 413 -8.89 -5.92 18.85
CA GLN A 413 -8.19 -5.76 17.57
C GLN A 413 -6.67 -5.60 17.72
N MET A 414 -6.21 -4.84 18.72
CA MET A 414 -4.77 -4.67 18.98
C MET A 414 -4.11 -5.98 19.42
N ILE A 415 -4.81 -6.77 20.25
CA ILE A 415 -4.38 -8.11 20.68
C ILE A 415 -4.42 -9.11 19.51
N SER A 416 -5.49 -9.11 18.72
CA SER A 416 -5.61 -10.00 17.55
C SER A 416 -4.58 -9.71 16.47
N THR A 417 -4.18 -8.44 16.30
CA THR A 417 -3.10 -8.04 15.39
C THR A 417 -1.76 -8.56 15.90
N MET A 418 -1.49 -8.49 17.21
CA MET A 418 -0.29 -9.09 17.81
C MET A 418 -0.26 -10.61 17.63
N ASP A 419 -1.36 -11.32 17.91
CA ASP A 419 -1.44 -12.79 17.74
C ASP A 419 -1.22 -13.20 16.26
N SER A 420 -1.77 -12.42 15.32
CA SER A 420 -1.56 -12.61 13.88
C SER A 420 -0.09 -12.50 13.48
N TYR A 421 0.62 -11.43 13.89
CA TYR A 421 2.06 -11.26 13.58
C TYR A 421 2.94 -12.27 14.33
N MET A 422 2.56 -12.69 15.53
CA MET A 422 3.28 -13.69 16.32
C MET A 422 3.00 -15.14 15.88
N SER A 423 1.99 -15.37 15.03
CA SER A 423 1.49 -16.71 14.65
C SER A 423 2.57 -17.66 14.11
N SER A 424 3.49 -17.15 13.28
CA SER A 424 4.64 -17.89 12.74
C SER A 424 5.78 -18.12 13.74
N TYR A 425 5.80 -17.38 14.85
CA TYR A 425 6.92 -17.33 15.79
C TYR A 425 6.74 -18.19 17.03
N TYR A 426 5.51 -18.46 17.48
CA TYR A 426 5.25 -19.22 18.70
C TYR A 426 6.01 -20.54 18.82
N ASP A 427 6.07 -21.31 17.72
CA ASP A 427 6.69 -22.62 17.73
C ASP A 427 8.23 -22.48 17.81
N THR A 428 8.81 -21.45 17.17
CA THR A 428 10.25 -21.09 17.30
C THR A 428 10.60 -20.62 18.71
N ILE A 429 9.73 -19.81 19.33
CA ILE A 429 9.89 -19.32 20.71
C ILE A 429 9.90 -20.51 21.69
N SER A 430 8.97 -21.45 21.52
CA SER A 430 8.89 -22.66 22.34
C SER A 430 10.07 -23.62 22.11
N GLU A 431 10.54 -23.80 20.87
CA GLU A 431 11.74 -24.59 20.56
C GLU A 431 13.02 -24.01 21.18
N LYS A 432 13.12 -22.68 21.30
CA LYS A 432 14.22 -21.99 22.02
C LYS A 432 14.07 -22.03 23.54
N GLY A 433 12.99 -22.62 24.06
CA GLY A 433 12.73 -22.74 25.50
C GLY A 433 12.28 -21.44 26.17
N MET A 434 11.84 -20.45 25.38
CA MET A 434 11.35 -19.16 25.86
C MET A 434 9.82 -19.13 25.96
N THR A 435 9.31 -18.18 26.74
CA THR A 435 7.92 -17.74 26.74
C THR A 435 7.71 -16.50 25.86
N VAL A 436 6.45 -16.25 25.48
CA VAL A 436 6.07 -15.02 24.76
C VAL A 436 6.38 -13.77 25.60
N ASN A 437 6.16 -13.83 26.92
CA ASN A 437 6.42 -12.70 27.80
C ASN A 437 7.90 -12.32 27.85
N GLU A 438 8.81 -13.30 27.93
CA GLU A 438 10.26 -13.02 27.90
C GLU A 438 10.69 -12.38 26.57
N VAL A 439 10.12 -12.83 25.44
CA VAL A 439 10.37 -12.24 24.11
C VAL A 439 9.85 -10.81 24.03
N LEU A 440 8.59 -10.55 24.37
CA LEU A 440 8.04 -9.18 24.30
C LEU A 440 8.71 -8.24 25.31
N THR A 441 9.08 -8.76 26.48
CA THR A 441 9.80 -7.99 27.51
C THR A 441 11.14 -7.48 26.98
N LEU A 442 11.94 -8.38 26.38
CA LEU A 442 13.22 -7.98 25.82
C LEU A 442 13.06 -7.16 24.53
N ALA A 443 12.05 -7.44 23.71
CA ALA A 443 11.73 -6.66 22.52
C ALA A 443 11.39 -5.19 22.84
N SER A 444 10.64 -4.90 23.91
CA SER A 444 10.35 -3.52 24.31
C SER A 444 11.59 -2.72 24.76
N LEU A 445 12.64 -3.39 25.28
CA LEU A 445 13.93 -2.74 25.50
C LEU A 445 14.68 -2.52 24.16
N VAL A 446 14.71 -3.54 23.31
CA VAL A 446 15.36 -3.51 21.99
C VAL A 446 14.76 -2.44 21.08
N GLU A 447 13.45 -2.17 21.18
CA GLU A 447 12.75 -1.14 20.41
C GLU A 447 13.30 0.27 20.66
N LYS A 448 13.56 0.61 21.92
CA LYS A 448 14.00 1.95 22.32
C LYS A 448 15.51 2.17 22.23
N GLU A 449 16.29 1.10 22.30
CA GLU A 449 17.75 1.14 22.25
C GLU A 449 18.27 1.02 20.79
N GLY A 450 17.53 0.34 19.89
CA GLY A 450 17.99 -0.02 18.54
C GLY A 450 17.36 0.79 17.40
N SER A 451 18.12 1.71 16.80
CA SER A 451 17.67 2.54 15.67
C SER A 451 17.62 1.83 14.31
N THR A 452 18.22 0.64 14.18
CA THR A 452 18.24 -0.15 12.94
C THR A 452 18.07 -1.64 13.23
N ASP A 453 17.69 -2.45 12.24
CA ASP A 453 17.52 -3.90 12.43
C ASP A 453 18.84 -4.66 12.63
N ASP A 454 19.98 -4.06 12.27
CA ASP A 454 21.31 -4.55 12.66
C ASP A 454 21.60 -4.20 14.13
N ASP A 455 21.29 -2.98 14.57
CA ASP A 455 21.47 -2.58 15.97
C ASP A 455 20.56 -3.36 16.90
N ARG A 456 19.26 -3.48 16.57
CA ARG A 456 18.27 -4.27 17.32
C ARG A 456 18.77 -5.71 17.56
N ARG A 457 19.34 -6.36 16.54
CA ARG A 457 19.91 -7.73 16.66
C ARG A 457 21.18 -7.80 17.51
N ASN A 458 22.05 -6.80 17.44
CA ASN A 458 23.26 -6.73 18.27
C ASN A 458 22.93 -6.40 19.74
N ILE A 459 22.00 -5.47 19.99
CA ILE A 459 21.52 -5.09 21.32
C ILE A 459 20.79 -6.27 21.99
N ALA A 460 19.92 -6.96 21.25
CA ALA A 460 19.32 -8.22 21.72
C ALA A 460 20.40 -9.23 22.14
N SER A 461 21.48 -9.38 21.36
CA SER A 461 22.58 -10.27 21.72
C SER A 461 23.31 -9.86 23.01
N VAL A 462 23.52 -8.55 23.23
CA VAL A 462 24.08 -8.04 24.50
C VAL A 462 23.18 -8.38 25.68
N PHE A 463 21.86 -8.21 25.55
CA PHE A 463 20.94 -8.54 26.64
C PHE A 463 20.90 -10.05 26.94
N TYR A 464 20.88 -10.92 25.93
CA TYR A 464 21.00 -12.37 26.15
C TYR A 464 22.34 -12.75 26.78
N ASN A 465 23.46 -12.16 26.34
CA ASN A 465 24.77 -12.39 26.95
C ASN A 465 24.80 -11.99 28.42
N ARG A 466 24.22 -10.83 28.77
CA ARG A 466 24.04 -10.38 30.16
C ARG A 466 23.21 -11.37 30.98
N LEU A 467 22.04 -11.80 30.48
CA LEU A 467 21.19 -12.78 31.16
C LEU A 467 21.93 -14.11 31.40
N ASN A 468 22.61 -14.64 30.39
CA ASN A 468 23.40 -15.87 30.47
C ASN A 468 24.58 -15.76 31.46
N ALA A 469 25.14 -14.56 31.65
CA ALA A 469 26.19 -14.29 32.64
C ALA A 469 25.67 -13.88 34.03
N ASN A 470 24.34 -13.86 34.26
CA ASN A 470 23.71 -13.34 35.47
C ASN A 470 24.12 -11.87 35.77
N MET A 471 24.25 -11.06 34.73
CA MET A 471 24.42 -9.60 34.81
C MET A 471 23.06 -8.91 34.78
N ALA A 472 22.97 -7.74 35.42
CA ALA A 472 21.79 -6.87 35.31
C ALA A 472 21.73 -6.26 33.90
N LEU A 473 20.52 -6.01 33.36
CA LEU A 473 20.38 -5.51 31.99
C LEU A 473 20.86 -4.06 31.84
N GLN A 474 20.60 -3.22 32.86
CA GLN A 474 21.04 -1.82 32.94
C GLN A 474 20.60 -0.93 31.76
N SER A 475 19.33 -1.02 31.36
CA SER A 475 18.71 -0.11 30.40
C SER A 475 17.94 1.00 31.12
N ASN A 476 18.15 2.26 30.72
CA ASN A 476 17.40 3.42 31.25
C ASN A 476 15.90 3.36 30.92
N ILE A 477 15.52 2.64 29.85
CA ILE A 477 14.14 2.52 29.36
C ILE A 477 13.19 1.95 30.43
N ALA A 478 13.62 0.89 31.12
CA ALA A 478 12.84 0.28 32.20
C ALA A 478 12.73 1.18 33.45
N ILE A 479 13.75 2.00 33.71
CA ILE A 479 13.73 2.99 34.80
C ILE A 479 12.77 4.14 34.46
N LEU A 480 12.82 4.66 33.23
CA LEU A 480 11.87 5.66 32.73
C LEU A 480 10.43 5.15 32.77
N TYR A 481 10.19 3.87 32.46
CA TYR A 481 8.87 3.24 32.62
C TYR A 481 8.43 3.22 34.08
N ALA A 482 9.27 2.71 34.99
CA ALA A 482 9.00 2.68 36.43
C ALA A 482 8.79 4.07 37.05
N MET A 483 9.37 5.13 36.46
CA MET A 483 9.13 6.52 36.84
C MET A 483 7.85 7.13 36.22
N GLY A 484 7.16 6.41 35.32
CA GLY A 484 5.96 6.87 34.60
C GLY A 484 6.25 7.86 33.46
N LYS A 485 7.51 7.92 32.99
CA LYS A 485 8.08 8.93 32.09
C LYS A 485 8.54 8.42 30.73
N LEU A 486 8.48 7.11 30.46
CA LEU A 486 8.90 6.57 29.17
C LEU A 486 8.11 7.25 28.03
N GLY A 487 8.83 7.83 27.07
CA GLY A 487 8.26 8.61 25.98
C GLY A 487 8.05 10.12 26.24
N GLU A 488 8.42 10.64 27.41
CA GLU A 488 8.57 12.09 27.63
C GLU A 488 9.86 12.61 26.94
N GLU A 489 9.84 13.84 26.39
CA GLU A 489 11.06 14.48 25.87
C GLU A 489 12.05 14.72 27.02
N THR A 490 13.30 14.28 26.86
CA THR A 490 14.37 14.38 27.85
C THR A 490 15.63 15.02 27.25
N THR A 491 16.49 15.59 28.09
CA THR A 491 17.83 16.04 27.69
C THR A 491 18.87 14.97 28.03
N LEU A 492 19.97 14.90 27.29
CA LEU A 492 21.08 13.99 27.58
C LEU A 492 21.56 14.11 29.04
N SER A 493 21.61 15.34 29.56
CA SER A 493 21.96 15.64 30.94
C SER A 493 20.92 15.21 31.98
N ALA A 494 19.65 15.10 31.61
CA ALA A 494 18.59 14.56 32.46
C ALA A 494 18.65 13.03 32.47
N ASP A 495 18.81 12.40 31.31
CA ASP A 495 18.94 10.95 31.14
C ASP A 495 20.18 10.39 31.87
N ALA A 496 21.35 11.02 31.67
CA ALA A 496 22.59 10.69 32.40
C ALA A 496 22.54 10.97 33.92
N SER A 497 21.44 11.54 34.43
CA SER A 497 21.20 11.80 35.86
C SER A 497 19.99 11.04 36.44
N ILE A 498 19.45 10.06 35.70
CA ILE A 498 18.38 9.18 36.16
C ILE A 498 18.77 8.44 37.46
N ASP A 499 17.82 8.36 38.38
CA ASP A 499 17.97 7.58 39.61
C ASP A 499 17.77 6.08 39.34
N THR A 500 18.89 5.39 39.10
CA THR A 500 18.92 3.93 38.90
C THR A 500 18.73 3.12 40.20
N SER A 501 18.51 3.79 41.34
CA SER A 501 18.34 3.15 42.66
C SER A 501 16.88 3.00 43.13
N ILE A 502 15.90 3.36 42.29
CA ILE A 502 14.46 3.27 42.60
C ILE A 502 14.01 1.85 43.00
N ASP A 503 13.10 1.79 43.97
CA ASP A 503 12.48 0.53 44.44
C ASP A 503 11.30 0.17 43.53
N SER A 504 11.55 -0.72 42.55
CA SER A 504 10.58 -1.18 41.56
C SER A 504 11.01 -2.56 40.99
N PRO A 505 10.07 -3.48 40.69
CA PRO A 505 10.40 -4.74 40.04
C PRO A 505 10.91 -4.55 38.59
N TYR A 506 10.62 -3.40 37.96
CA TYR A 506 11.19 -3.01 36.67
C TYR A 506 12.61 -2.42 36.77
N ASN A 507 13.20 -2.30 37.97
CA ASN A 507 14.58 -1.83 38.10
C ASN A 507 15.59 -2.91 37.70
N VAL A 508 15.98 -2.90 36.41
CA VAL A 508 16.99 -3.81 35.83
C VAL A 508 18.44 -3.33 36.02
N TYR A 509 18.71 -2.36 36.90
CA TYR A 509 20.06 -2.06 37.40
C TYR A 509 20.36 -2.78 38.71
N THR A 510 19.36 -2.91 39.58
CA THR A 510 19.50 -3.54 40.90
C THR A 510 19.04 -5.01 40.92
N ASN A 511 18.05 -5.37 40.08
CA ASN A 511 17.60 -6.74 39.90
C ASN A 511 18.30 -7.40 38.70
N THR A 512 18.73 -8.65 38.87
CA THR A 512 19.29 -9.48 37.79
C THR A 512 18.23 -10.40 37.19
N GLY A 513 18.16 -10.47 35.86
CA GLY A 513 17.13 -11.20 35.13
C GLY A 513 16.31 -10.27 34.25
N LEU A 514 15.13 -10.73 33.83
CA LEU A 514 14.12 -9.91 33.16
C LEU A 514 13.22 -9.21 34.19
N MET A 515 12.68 -8.06 33.81
CA MET A 515 11.57 -7.38 34.48
C MET A 515 10.24 -8.15 34.26
N PRO A 516 9.15 -7.89 35.02
CA PRO A 516 7.95 -8.74 35.02
C PRO A 516 7.27 -8.89 33.65
N GLY A 517 7.26 -7.84 32.84
CA GLY A 517 6.68 -7.82 31.51
C GLY A 517 7.27 -6.67 30.67
N PRO A 518 6.74 -6.44 29.46
CA PRO A 518 7.16 -5.33 28.61
C PRO A 518 6.95 -3.96 29.25
N VAL A 519 7.61 -2.95 28.68
CA VAL A 519 7.49 -1.53 29.08
C VAL A 519 6.83 -0.66 28.02
N ASP A 520 6.76 -1.12 26.77
CA ASP A 520 6.02 -0.50 25.68
C ASP A 520 5.66 -1.53 24.61
N SER A 521 5.05 -1.08 23.51
CA SER A 521 4.56 -1.89 22.39
C SER A 521 5.60 -2.02 21.27
N PRO A 522 6.40 -3.10 21.22
CA PRO A 522 7.51 -3.21 20.27
C PRO A 522 7.05 -3.40 18.82
N SER A 523 7.89 -2.98 17.87
CA SER A 523 7.75 -3.28 16.45
C SER A 523 7.94 -4.77 16.17
N LEU A 524 7.45 -5.21 15.01
CA LEU A 524 7.78 -6.54 14.49
C LEU A 524 9.29 -6.74 14.33
N SER A 525 10.04 -5.71 13.92
CA SER A 525 11.50 -5.77 13.82
C SER A 525 12.20 -6.02 15.16
N ALA A 526 11.76 -5.39 16.25
CA ALA A 526 12.34 -5.62 17.58
C ALA A 526 11.97 -7.01 18.13
N ILE A 527 10.77 -7.50 17.84
CA ILE A 527 10.34 -8.88 18.12
C ILE A 527 11.21 -9.89 17.35
N GLU A 528 11.36 -9.71 16.03
CA GLU A 528 12.17 -10.60 15.18
C GLU A 528 13.65 -10.59 15.56
N ALA A 529 14.20 -9.41 15.88
CA ALA A 529 15.57 -9.25 16.38
C ALA A 529 15.78 -9.91 17.76
N THR A 530 14.74 -9.93 18.60
CA THR A 530 14.77 -10.61 19.90
C THR A 530 14.66 -12.13 19.75
N ILE A 531 13.83 -12.63 18.82
CA ILE A 531 13.74 -14.06 18.52
C ILE A 531 15.02 -14.54 17.85
N ASN A 532 15.62 -13.76 16.95
CA ASN A 532 16.80 -14.10 16.15
C ASN A 532 17.92 -13.06 16.32
N PRO A 533 18.54 -12.98 17.51
CA PRO A 533 19.62 -12.03 17.80
C PRO A 533 20.89 -12.35 17.01
N ALA A 534 21.80 -11.39 16.95
CA ALA A 534 23.14 -11.63 16.44
C ALA A 534 23.89 -12.61 17.35
N SER A 535 24.84 -13.36 16.79
CA SER A 535 25.77 -14.21 17.58
C SER A 535 27.05 -13.42 17.84
N THR A 536 27.12 -12.74 18.99
CA THR A 536 28.26 -11.91 19.39
C THR A 536 28.74 -12.26 20.80
N ASP A 537 29.97 -11.88 21.14
CA ASP A 537 30.51 -11.95 22.51
C ASP A 537 30.35 -10.60 23.26
N TYR A 538 29.51 -9.68 22.76
CA TYR A 538 29.35 -8.34 23.33
C TYR A 538 28.54 -8.36 24.64
N TYR A 539 28.98 -7.56 25.61
CA TYR A 539 28.33 -7.37 26.91
C TYR A 539 27.92 -5.91 27.16
N TYR A 540 28.33 -4.98 26.30
CA TYR A 540 28.08 -3.56 26.44
C TYR A 540 27.84 -2.91 25.08
N PHE A 541 27.01 -1.87 25.06
CA PHE A 541 26.84 -0.98 23.92
C PHE A 541 26.71 0.48 24.41
N VAL A 542 26.97 1.44 23.52
CA VAL A 542 26.70 2.87 23.76
C VAL A 542 26.46 3.57 22.42
N ALA A 543 25.45 4.44 22.34
CA ALA A 543 25.20 5.26 21.17
C ALA A 543 25.99 6.58 21.22
N ASP A 544 26.50 7.02 20.07
CA ASP A 544 27.05 8.36 19.87
C ASP A 544 25.91 9.38 19.78
N VAL A 545 25.88 10.30 20.74
CA VAL A 545 24.78 11.27 20.94
C VAL A 545 24.64 12.29 19.81
N ASN A 546 25.64 12.40 18.91
CA ASN A 546 25.59 13.26 17.74
C ASN A 546 25.22 12.51 16.45
N THR A 547 25.60 11.24 16.34
CA THR A 547 25.50 10.48 15.07
C THR A 547 24.49 9.33 15.11
N GLY A 548 24.03 8.92 16.29
CA GLY A 548 23.17 7.75 16.50
C GLY A 548 23.87 6.40 16.30
N ALA A 549 25.18 6.40 15.96
CA ALA A 549 25.92 5.16 15.73
C ALA A 549 26.17 4.42 17.04
N VAL A 550 25.82 3.12 17.10
CA VAL A 550 26.02 2.28 18.29
C VAL A 550 27.39 1.60 18.25
N TYR A 551 28.11 1.67 19.37
CA TYR A 551 29.42 1.06 19.56
C TYR A 551 29.34 -0.05 20.61
N TYR A 552 29.66 -1.28 20.18
CA TYR A 552 29.59 -2.49 20.98
C TYR A 552 30.96 -2.87 21.55
N SER A 553 31.00 -3.52 22.73
CA SER A 553 32.24 -4.04 23.31
C SER A 553 32.04 -5.30 24.17
N GLU A 554 33.09 -6.11 24.23
CA GLU A 554 33.16 -7.34 25.04
C GLU A 554 33.51 -7.00 26.50
N THR A 555 34.37 -6.00 26.72
CA THR A 555 34.87 -5.62 28.06
C THR A 555 34.29 -4.30 28.57
N TYR A 556 34.35 -4.13 29.90
CA TYR A 556 33.91 -2.90 30.57
C TYR A 556 34.89 -1.75 30.33
N GLU A 557 36.19 -2.03 30.27
CA GLU A 557 37.24 -1.04 30.01
C GLU A 557 37.13 -0.43 28.59
N GLU A 558 36.70 -1.21 27.60
CA GLU A 558 36.36 -0.71 26.27
C GLU A 558 35.06 0.10 26.27
N HIS A 559 34.07 -0.31 27.08
CA HIS A 559 32.82 0.42 27.24
C HIS A 559 33.04 1.80 27.87
N GLU A 560 33.79 1.91 28.97
CA GLU A 560 34.14 3.20 29.58
C GLU A 560 34.89 4.11 28.59
N ALA A 561 35.81 3.55 27.79
CA ALA A 561 36.53 4.32 26.75
C ALA A 561 35.60 4.82 25.63
N ASN A 562 34.54 4.07 25.29
CA ASN A 562 33.53 4.50 24.34
C ASN A 562 32.57 5.54 24.96
N VAL A 563 32.09 5.34 26.20
CA VAL A 563 31.21 6.28 26.93
C VAL A 563 31.91 7.63 27.11
N GLU A 564 33.17 7.65 27.53
CA GLU A 564 33.96 8.88 27.67
C GLU A 564 34.04 9.65 26.34
N LYS A 565 34.30 8.92 25.25
CA LYS A 565 34.50 9.49 23.92
C LYS A 565 33.20 10.00 23.29
N TYR A 566 32.10 9.24 23.41
CA TYR A 566 30.87 9.43 22.64
C TYR A 566 29.69 10.02 23.43
N VAL A 567 29.79 10.08 24.77
CA VAL A 567 28.75 10.64 25.66
C VAL A 567 29.33 11.72 26.57
N ASN A 568 30.30 11.41 27.44
CA ASN A 568 30.78 12.36 28.46
C ASN A 568 31.40 13.62 27.84
N SER A 569 32.17 13.45 26.75
CA SER A 569 32.77 14.56 26.01
C SER A 569 31.75 15.57 25.44
N GLN A 570 30.47 15.22 25.42
CA GLN A 570 29.35 16.02 24.90
C GLN A 570 28.42 16.55 26.02
N LEU A 571 28.72 16.23 27.29
CA LEU A 571 28.03 16.78 28.47
C LEU A 571 28.70 18.07 29.00
N ASP A 572 29.93 18.35 28.56
CA ASP A 572 30.77 19.49 28.99
C ASP A 572 30.80 20.67 27.98
N GLU A 573 30.08 20.60 26.84
CA GLU A 573 29.95 21.67 25.82
C GLU A 573 28.66 22.52 25.97
#